data_AF-A0A816MPQ8-F1
#
_entry.id   AF-A0A816MPQ8-F1
#
_cell.length_a   1.000
_cell.length_b   1.000
_cell.length_c   1.000
_cell.angle_alpha   90.00
_cell.angle_beta   90.00
_cell.angle_gamma   90.00
#
_symmetry.space_group_name_H-M   'P 1'
#
loop_
_entity.id
_entity.type
_entity.pdbx_description
1 polymer ?
#
loop_
_entity_poly.entity_id
_entity_poly.type
_entity_poly.pdbx_seq_one_letter_code
_entity_poly.pdbx_strand_id
1 'polypeptide(L)' 'MVKSTSSLVAIIFLMMFSLVDENMGCEVDYGSCKEIGNCEVMCMVKFGSAATVFCAGGYETGRCLCDFPGPCIGR' A
#
# COMPACT_ATOMS: atom_id res chain seq x y z
N MET A 1 -45.93 9.06 -12.29
CA MET A 1 -44.80 8.21 -12.68
C MET A 1 -43.55 9.07 -12.85
N VAL A 2 -42.73 9.20 -11.81
CA VAL A 2 -41.36 9.75 -11.96
C VAL A 2 -40.44 8.63 -11.48
N LYS A 3 -39.93 7.90 -12.46
CA LYS A 3 -39.31 6.59 -12.28
C LYS A 3 -37.79 6.79 -12.20
N SER A 4 -37.22 6.37 -11.08
CA SER A 4 -35.86 5.80 -11.00
C SER A 4 -34.63 6.70 -11.24
N THR A 5 -34.70 8.03 -11.23
CA THR A 5 -33.47 8.84 -11.30
C THR A 5 -32.69 8.88 -9.98
N SER A 6 -33.38 8.87 -8.83
CA SER A 6 -32.71 8.97 -7.52
C SER A 6 -31.88 7.73 -7.15
N SER A 7 -32.32 6.54 -7.55
CA SER A 7 -31.59 5.30 -7.27
C SER A 7 -30.29 5.19 -8.07
N LEU A 8 -30.29 5.67 -9.32
CA LEU A 8 -29.10 5.62 -10.17
C LEU A 8 -27.97 6.49 -9.59
N VAL A 9 -28.29 7.69 -9.09
CA VAL A 9 -27.29 8.56 -8.46
C VAL A 9 -26.67 7.91 -7.23
N ALA A 10 -27.49 7.27 -6.38
CA ALA A 10 -27.01 6.54 -5.21
C ALA A 10 -26.12 5.35 -5.57
N ILE A 11 -26.46 4.60 -6.63
CA ILE A 11 -25.67 3.46 -7.11
C ILE A 11 -24.32 3.93 -7.66
N ILE A 12 -24.29 5.03 -8.43
CA ILE A 12 -23.05 5.61 -8.96
C ILE A 12 -22.15 6.08 -7.81
N PHE A 13 -22.72 6.72 -6.78
CA PHE A 13 -21.97 7.13 -5.59
C PHE A 13 -21.35 5.93 -4.86
N LEU A 14 -22.12 4.86 -4.64
CA LEU A 14 -21.62 3.65 -3.98
C LEU A 14 -20.50 2.98 -4.78
N MET A 15 -20.63 2.89 -6.11
CA MET A 15 -19.56 2.34 -6.95
C MET A 15 -18.28 3.18 -6.89
N MET A 16 -18.37 4.51 -6.92
CA MET A 16 -17.17 5.36 -6.83
C MET A 16 -16.45 5.22 -5.47
N PHE A 17 -17.19 5.01 -4.37
CA PHE A 17 -16.58 4.76 -3.07
C PHE A 17 -15.88 3.40 -2.97
N SER A 18 -16.41 2.36 -3.63
CA SER A 18 -15.79 1.03 -3.65
C SER A 18 -14.49 0.97 -4.45
N LEU A 19 -14.27 1.86 -5.42
CA LEU A 19 -13.02 1.91 -6.21
C LEU A 19 -11.84 2.56 -5.46
N VAL A 20 -12.07 3.25 -4.35
CA VAL A 20 -10.99 3.91 -3.58
C VAL A 20 -10.23 2.91 -2.68
N ASP A 21 -10.75 1.70 -2.49
CA ASP A 21 -10.23 0.71 -1.53
C ASP A 21 -9.25 -0.32 -2.14
N GLU A 22 -9.07 -0.35 -3.46
CA GLU A 22 -8.18 -1.35 -4.10
C GLU A 22 -6.67 -1.05 -3.93
N ASN A 23 -6.30 0.07 -3.31
CA ASN A 23 -4.89 0.41 -3.01
C ASN A 23 -4.62 0.55 -1.50
N MET A 24 -5.31 -0.20 -0.65
CA MET A 24 -4.94 -0.37 0.77
C MET A 24 -3.66 -1.22 0.91
N GLY A 25 -2.60 -0.84 0.19
CA GLY A 25 -1.24 -1.27 0.47
C GLY A 25 -0.70 -0.49 1.66
N CYS A 26 0.08 -1.15 2.50
CA CYS A 26 0.77 -0.48 3.60
C CYS A 26 2.23 -0.28 3.25
N GLU A 27 2.70 0.96 3.39
CA GLU A 27 4.12 1.29 3.32
C GLU A 27 4.68 1.43 4.74
N VAL A 28 5.77 0.71 5.05
CA VAL A 28 6.51 0.80 6.31
C VAL A 28 7.96 1.19 6.05
N ASP A 29 8.42 2.21 6.77
CA ASP A 29 9.81 2.63 6.78
C ASP A 29 10.62 1.93 7.89
N TYR A 30 11.74 1.34 7.50
CA TYR A 30 12.66 0.66 8.42
C TYR A 30 13.97 1.40 8.67
N GLY A 31 14.21 2.55 8.03
CA GLY A 31 15.44 3.32 8.16
C GLY A 31 16.39 3.19 6.96
N SER A 32 17.69 3.40 7.17
CA SER A 32 18.68 3.52 6.08
C SER A 32 18.94 2.18 5.38
N CYS A 33 18.88 2.17 4.05
CA CYS A 33 19.21 1.00 3.24
C CYS A 33 20.66 0.52 3.45
N LYS A 34 21.58 1.45 3.70
CA LYS A 34 22.98 1.15 3.96
C LYS A 34 23.19 0.36 5.25
N GLU A 35 22.40 0.67 6.29
CA GLU A 35 22.50 0.01 7.59
C GLU A 35 21.80 -1.35 7.59
N ILE A 36 20.65 -1.45 6.93
CA ILE A 36 19.88 -2.69 6.82
C ILE A 36 20.59 -3.70 5.90
N GLY A 37 21.33 -3.19 4.91
CA GLY A 37 22.10 -3.99 3.96
C GLY A 37 21.21 -4.60 2.88
N ASN A 38 20.24 -5.42 3.28
CA ASN A 38 19.36 -6.15 2.35
C ASN A 38 17.88 -5.94 2.69
N CYS A 39 17.39 -4.75 2.34
CA CYS A 39 16.01 -4.31 2.59
C CYS A 39 14.96 -5.29 2.02
N GLU A 40 15.24 -5.89 0.85
CA GLU A 40 14.33 -6.84 0.19
C GLU A 40 14.03 -8.07 1.06
N VAL A 41 15.08 -8.73 1.54
CA VAL A 41 14.95 -9.92 2.38
C VAL A 41 14.21 -9.58 3.67
N MET A 42 14.47 -8.39 4.23
CA MET A 42 13.83 -7.91 5.44
C MET A 42 12.31 -7.75 5.26
N CYS A 43 11.89 -7.05 4.21
CA CYS A 43 10.48 -6.88 3.86
C CYS A 43 9.80 -8.22 3.58
N MET A 44 10.45 -9.11 2.83
CA MET A 44 9.90 -10.43 2.50
C MET A 44 9.76 -11.34 3.72
N VAL A 45 10.71 -11.31 4.67
CA VAL A 45 10.62 -12.09 5.92
C VAL A 45 9.49 -11.58 6.82
N LYS A 46 9.25 -10.26 6.82
CA LYS A 46 8.21 -9.62 7.64
C LYS A 46 6.80 -9.76 7.07
N PHE A 47 6.64 -9.52 5.77
CA PHE A 47 5.34 -9.35 5.13
C PHE A 47 5.05 -10.40 4.05
N GLY A 48 6.00 -11.29 3.78
CA GLY A 48 5.88 -12.34 2.78
C GLY A 48 6.31 -11.91 1.38
N SER A 49 6.22 -12.84 0.45
CA SER A 49 6.71 -12.69 -0.94
C SER A 49 5.93 -11.66 -1.76
N ALA A 50 4.78 -11.20 -1.27
CA ALA A 50 3.97 -10.16 -1.91
C ALA A 50 4.44 -8.75 -1.55
N ALA A 51 5.44 -8.60 -0.67
CA ALA A 51 6.02 -7.33 -0.33
C ALA A 51 6.87 -6.77 -1.48
N THR A 52 6.58 -5.55 -1.88
CA THR A 52 7.40 -4.74 -2.76
C THR A 52 8.40 -3.95 -1.91
N VAL A 53 9.62 -3.81 -2.42
CA VAL A 53 10.70 -3.12 -1.70
C VAL A 53 11.32 -2.04 -2.57
N PHE A 54 11.66 -0.91 -1.95
CA PHE A 54 12.40 0.15 -2.62
C PHE A 54 13.30 0.89 -1.65
N CYS A 55 14.51 1.19 -2.13
CA CYS A 55 15.42 2.14 -1.49
C CYS A 55 15.19 3.52 -2.09
N ALA A 56 14.26 4.28 -1.48
CA ALA A 56 13.97 5.63 -1.92
C ALA A 56 15.17 6.54 -1.62
N GLY A 57 15.88 6.97 -2.66
CA GLY A 57 17.13 7.75 -2.56
C GLY A 57 18.41 6.96 -2.85
N GLY A 58 18.30 5.71 -3.30
CA GLY A 58 19.44 4.85 -3.63
C GLY A 58 20.07 4.16 -2.41
N TYR A 59 21.07 3.31 -2.63
CA TYR A 59 21.58 2.43 -1.56
C TYR A 59 22.33 3.17 -0.44
N GLU A 60 23.08 4.22 -0.79
CA GLU A 60 23.99 4.91 0.15
C GLU A 60 23.30 5.88 1.11
N THR A 61 22.20 6.50 0.68
CA THR A 61 21.48 7.54 1.46
C THR A 61 19.98 7.32 1.53
N GLY A 62 19.47 6.32 0.80
CA GLY A 62 18.04 6.07 0.71
C GLY A 62 17.49 5.31 1.90
N ARG A 63 16.17 5.41 2.05
CA ARG A 63 15.43 4.69 3.09
C ARG A 63 14.78 3.43 2.55
N CYS A 64 14.79 2.41 3.38
CA CYS A 64 14.21 1.10 3.14
C CYS A 64 12.71 1.17 3.40
N LEU A 65 11.95 1.09 2.31
CA LEU A 65 10.49 1.12 2.33
C LEU A 65 9.97 -0.24 1.88
N CYS A 66 9.12 -0.82 2.71
CA CYS A 66 8.38 -2.05 2.41
C CYS A 66 6.93 -1.69 2.11
N ASP A 67 6.49 -1.89 0.88
CA ASP A 67 5.07 -1.83 0.51
C ASP A 67 4.50 -3.24 0.45
N PHE A 68 3.33 -3.49 1.03
CA PHE A 68 2.70 -4.81 0.96
C PHE A 68 1.18 -4.71 0.95
N PRO A 69 0.50 -5.65 0.27
CA PRO A 69 -0.95 -5.69 0.28
C PRO A 69 -1.46 -6.10 1.67
N GLY A 70 -2.23 -5.23 2.32
CA GLY A 70 -2.86 -5.52 3.60
C GLY A 70 -2.80 -4.38 4.62
N PRO A 71 -3.42 -4.58 5.80
CA PRO A 71 -3.50 -3.55 6.83
C PRO A 71 -2.13 -3.21 7.42
N CYS A 72 -1.91 -1.93 7.71
CA CYS A 72 -0.73 -1.42 8.42
C CYS A 72 -0.69 -1.89 9.88
N ILE A 73 -0.27 -3.13 10.10
CA ILE A 73 0.05 -3.65 11.44
C ILE A 73 1.51 -3.25 11.73
N GLY A 74 1.72 -1.96 11.98
CA GLY A 74 2.95 -1.45 12.57
C GLY A 74 3.03 -1.93 14.02
N ARG A 75 4.08 -2.71 14.34
CA ARG A 75 4.32 -3.22 15.68
C ARG A 75 5.06 -2.21 16.54
#